data_AF-A0A7Y2AGD1-F1
#
_entry.id   AF-A0A7Y2AGD1-F1
#
_cell.length_a   1.000
_cell.length_b   1.000
_cell.length_c   1.000
_cell.angle_alpha   90.00
_cell.angle_beta   90.00
_cell.angle_gamma   90.00
#
_symmetry.space_group_name_H-M   'P 1'
#
loop_
_entity.id
_entity.type
_entity.pdbx_description
1 polymer ?
#
loop_
_entity_poly.entity_id
_entity_poly.type
_entity_poly.pdbx_seq_one_letter_code
_entity_poly.pdbx_strand_id
1 'polypeptide(L)' 'MLSISSTYLLYYLPLIVAISLVFGATRHEDTTLILKHSFHTARWITGFMAIIFALLVIISWLI' A
#
# COMPACT_ATOMS: atom_id res chain seq x y z
N MET A 1 -13.75 18.49 11.09
CA MET A 1 -13.81 17.21 10.36
C MET A 1 -13.00 17.38 9.09
N LEU A 2 -11.98 16.55 8.87
CA LEU A 2 -11.20 16.59 7.63
C LEU A 2 -12.15 16.22 6.47
N SER A 3 -12.56 17.21 5.68
CA SER A 3 -13.34 17.01 4.45
C SER A 3 -12.39 16.48 3.37
N ILE A 4 -11.93 15.24 3.54
CA ILE A 4 -11.12 14.56 2.54
C ILE A 4 -12.11 13.85 1.62
N SER A 5 -12.14 14.26 0.36
CA SER A 5 -12.89 13.55 -0.66
C SER A 5 -12.35 12.12 -0.80
N SER A 6 -13.23 11.13 -0.93
CA SER A 6 -12.84 9.73 -1.14
C SER A 6 -11.90 9.54 -2.33
N THR A 7 -11.90 10.46 -3.29
CA THR A 7 -10.95 10.49 -4.43
C THR A 7 -9.48 10.50 -3.98
N TYR A 8 -9.16 11.08 -2.82
CA TYR A 8 -7.79 11.10 -2.30
C TYR A 8 -7.25 9.70 -1.99
N LEU A 9 -8.13 8.72 -1.73
CA LEU A 9 -7.72 7.33 -1.53
C LEU A 9 -7.07 6.74 -2.79
N LEU A 10 -7.37 7.28 -3.98
CA LEU A 10 -6.76 6.83 -5.23
C LEU A 10 -5.27 7.14 -5.30
N TYR A 11 -4.76 8.14 -4.57
CA TYR A 11 -3.33 8.43 -4.51
C TYR A 11 -2.51 7.30 -3.87
N TYR A 12 -3.17 6.38 -3.17
CA TYR A 12 -2.56 5.16 -2.67
C TYR A 12 -1.99 4.28 -3.79
N LEU A 13 -2.70 4.16 -4.92
CA LEU A 13 -2.32 3.27 -6.02
C LEU A 13 -0.99 3.63 -6.68
N PRO A 14 -0.76 4.86 -7.19
CA PRO A 14 0.53 5.20 -7.79
C PRO A 14 1.67 5.12 -6.76
N LEU A 15 1.40 5.45 -5.49
CA LEU A 15 2.39 5.36 -4.42
C LEU A 15 2.84 3.92 -4.20
N ILE A 16 1.89 2.98 -4.01
CA ILE A 16 2.21 1.58 -3.74
C ILE A 16 2.92 0.91 -4.93
N VAL A 17 2.52 1.26 -6.15
CA VAL A 17 3.15 0.76 -7.38
C VAL A 17 4.60 1.25 -7.45
N ALA A 18 4.83 2.56 -7.27
CA ALA A 18 6.17 3.14 -7.35
C ALA A 18 7.13 2.54 -6.31
N ILE A 19 6.75 2.53 -5.02
CA ILE A 19 7.64 2.04 -3.97
C ILE A 19 7.93 0.53 -4.11
N SER A 20 6.93 -0.26 -4.53
CA SER A 20 7.09 -1.71 -4.63
C SER A 20 7.99 -2.10 -5.80
N LEU A 21 7.85 -1.41 -6.94
CA LEU A 21 8.72 -1.60 -8.09
C LEU A 21 10.15 -1.19 -7.79
N VAL A 22 10.37 -0.01 -7.21
CA VAL A 22 11.71 0.46 -6.82
C VAL A 22 12.36 -0.51 -5.84
N PHE A 23 11.61 -1.00 -4.84
CA PHE A 23 12.13 -1.96 -3.87
C PHE A 23 12.50 -3.32 -4.50
N GLY A 24 11.72 -3.80 -5.48
CA GLY A 24 12.04 -5.04 -6.19
C GLY A 24 13.26 -4.89 -7.10
N ALA A 25 13.36 -3.74 -7.79
CA ALA A 25 14.40 -3.42 -8.77
C ALA A 25 15.77 -3.15 -8.15
N THR A 26 15.85 -2.67 -6.90
CA THR A 26 17.14 -2.48 -6.23
C THR A 26 17.80 -3.78 -5.79
N ARG A 27 17.06 -4.89 -5.75
CA ARG A 27 17.53 -6.16 -5.21
C ARG A 27 17.80 -7.23 -6.27
N HIS A 28 17.24 -7.09 -7.46
CA HIS A 28 17.32 -8.09 -8.51
C HIS A 28 17.46 -7.43 -9.87
N GLU A 29 18.22 -8.06 -10.76
CA GLU A 29 18.38 -7.63 -12.15
C GLU A 29 17.43 -8.39 -13.10
N ASP A 30 16.97 -9.58 -12.69
CA ASP A 30 15.99 -10.36 -13.42
C ASP A 30 14.58 -9.76 -13.27
N THR A 31 13.96 -9.41 -14.39
CA THR A 31 12.65 -8.75 -14.43
C THR A 31 11.52 -9.56 -13.80
N THR A 32 11.56 -10.89 -13.92
CA THR A 32 10.58 -11.79 -13.32
C THR A 32 10.68 -11.76 -11.81
N LEU A 33 11.91 -11.77 -11.30
CA LEU A 33 12.19 -11.75 -9.87
C LEU A 33 11.90 -10.39 -9.23
N ILE A 34 12.13 -9.29 -9.97
CA ILE A 34 11.70 -7.94 -9.60
C ILE A 34 10.19 -7.95 -9.38
N LEU A 35 9.40 -8.33 -10.39
CA LEU A 35 7.93 -8.29 -10.31
C LEU A 35 7.39 -9.16 -9.17
N LYS A 36 7.96 -10.35 -8.96
CA LYS A 36 7.55 -11.25 -7.87
C LYS A 36 7.77 -10.61 -6.50
N HIS A 37 8.95 -10.02 -6.26
CA HIS A 37 9.24 -9.36 -5.00
C HIS A 37 8.45 -8.07 -4.83
N SER A 38 8.30 -7.26 -5.88
CA SER A 38 7.47 -6.07 -5.87
C SER A 38 6.03 -6.40 -5.50
N PHE A 39 5.44 -7.46 -6.07
CA PHE A 39 4.08 -7.87 -5.72
C PHE A 39 3.97 -8.33 -4.27
N HIS A 40 4.94 -9.10 -3.77
CA HIS A 40 4.98 -9.51 -2.37
C HIS A 40 5.06 -8.30 -1.43
N THR A 41 5.91 -7.32 -1.74
CA THR A 41 6.04 -6.07 -0.99
C THR A 41 4.74 -5.26 -1.01
N ALA A 42 4.13 -5.09 -2.18
CA ALA A 42 2.85 -4.39 -2.33
C ALA A 42 1.76 -5.04 -1.45
N ARG A 43 1.66 -6.38 -1.48
CA ARG A 43 0.68 -7.14 -0.68
C ARG A 43 0.88 -6.93 0.81
N TRP A 44 2.12 -6.97 1.31
CA TRP A 44 2.40 -6.78 2.74
C TRP A 44 2.11 -5.36 3.21
N ILE A 45 2.54 -4.34 2.46
CA ILE A 45 2.28 -2.94 2.81
C ILE A 45 0.76 -2.67 2.78
N THR A 46 0.06 -3.14 1.75
CA THR A 46 -1.40 -3.03 1.64
C THR A 46 -2.10 -3.70 2.79
N GLY A 47 -1.72 -4.94 3.12
CA GLY A 47 -2.32 -5.70 4.22
C GLY A 47 -2.11 -4.99 5.56
N PHE A 48 -0.91 -4.51 5.83
CA PHE A 48 -0.61 -3.77 7.06
C PHE A 48 -1.41 -2.46 7.17
N MET A 49 -1.45 -1.66 6.10
CA MET A 49 -2.23 -0.43 6.06
C MET A 49 -3.74 -0.70 6.21
N ALA A 50 -4.25 -1.76 5.59
CA ALA A 50 -5.66 -2.15 5.71
C ALA A 50 -6.03 -2.57 7.14
N ILE A 51 -5.14 -3.27 7.85
CA ILE A 51 -5.35 -3.61 9.27
C ILE A 51 -5.43 -2.34 10.12
N ILE A 52 -4.50 -1.40 9.95
CA ILE A 52 -4.54 -0.11 10.67
C ILE A 52 -5.84 0.64 10.35
N PHE A 53 -6.21 0.71 9.08
CA PHE A 53 -7.45 1.36 8.67
C PHE A 53 -8.68 0.73 9.33
N ALA A 54 -8.79 -0.60 9.33
CA ALA A 54 -9.87 -1.31 9.99
C ALA A 54 -9.94 -1.03 11.49
N LEU A 55 -8.78 -1.02 12.18
CA LEU A 55 -8.70 -0.68 13.61
C LEU A 55 -9.18 0.76 13.86
N LEU A 56 -8.76 1.73 13.05
CA LEU A 56 -9.20 3.12 13.18
C LEU A 56 -10.70 3.28 12.94
N VAL A 57 -11.27 2.55 11.98
CA VAL A 57 -12.72 2.54 11.74
C VAL A 57 -13.48 1.97 12.94
N ILE A 58 -13.01 0.86 13.50
CA ILE A 58 -13.62 0.25 14.69
C ILE A 58 -13.59 1.22 15.87
N ILE A 59 -12.43 1.85 16.13
CA ILE A 59 -12.28 2.83 17.21
C ILE A 59 -13.20 4.03 16.97
N SER A 60 -13.30 4.51 15.73
CA SER A 60 -14.18 5.63 15.37
C SER A 60 -15.67 5.33 15.56
N TRP A 61 -16.09 4.07 15.56
CA TRP A 61 -17.48 3.69 15.87
C TRP A 61 -17.72 3.50 17.37
N LEU A 62 -16.66 3.27 18.14
CA LEU A 62 -16.73 3.08 19.59
C LEU A 62 -16.73 4.40 20.37
N ILE A 63 -16.15 5.45 19.79
CA ILE A 63 -16.12 6.83 20.31
C ILE A 63 -17.31 7.60 19.75
#